data_AF-A0A813AWE5-F1
#
_entry.id   AF-A0A813AWE5-F1
#
_cell.length_a   1.000
_cell.length_b   1.000
_cell.length_c   1.000
_cell.angle_alpha   90.00
_cell.angle_beta   90.00
_cell.angle_gamma   90.00
#
_symmetry.space_group_name_H-M   'P 1'
#
loop_
_entity.id
_entity.type
_entity.pdbx_description
1 polymer ?
#
loop_
_entity_poly.entity_id
_entity_poly.type
_entity_poly.pdbx_seq_one_letter_code
_entity_poly.pdbx_strand_id
1 'polypeptide(L)'
;MAQLPAVWEAVRAFRERSLRGMNLLRGVVLKGHGLSPVVVGNIECCRLNSDVLATILKIMADEGCIFIPKVFLLQGACLEFHRHAGYPDALSLGQAAYGDGWGLKRQLNFLKRKWMRKQTPRDRAVRKLVAEFDRAYGKLRQAVGDRIARALRARGDEDDDDDVDPEADVDSDQPRNADGPSSKNDEAPVASISEEMEPTLASTSAALPDEVTPAPVPEEGAAVNPDPEAHEEALAGNPDPKSHEEALMPREPTRNDLEQQLRILELKLEAKRL
;
A
#
# COMPACT_ATOMS: atom_id res chain seq x y z
N MET A 1 5.25 -16.85 -29.54
CA MET A 1 5.05 -16.46 -28.12
C MET A 1 6.25 -15.63 -27.70
N ALA A 2 6.06 -14.37 -27.33
CA ALA A 2 7.17 -13.52 -26.90
C ALA A 2 7.73 -14.04 -25.57
N GLN A 3 9.02 -14.33 -25.53
CA GLN A 3 9.71 -14.76 -24.32
C GLN A 3 9.73 -13.59 -23.34
N LEU A 4 9.12 -13.78 -22.17
CA LEU A 4 9.03 -12.75 -21.14
C LEU A 4 10.42 -12.45 -20.57
N PRO A 5 10.78 -11.17 -20.31
CA PRO A 5 12.08 -10.85 -19.71
C PRO A 5 12.20 -11.49 -18.32
N ALA A 6 13.35 -12.10 -18.00
CA ALA A 6 13.57 -12.85 -16.75
C ALA A 6 13.28 -12.04 -15.45
N VAL A 7 13.46 -10.72 -15.50
CA VAL A 7 13.12 -9.79 -14.41
C VAL A 7 11.63 -9.88 -14.02
N TRP A 8 10.77 -10.29 -14.94
CA TRP A 8 9.33 -10.37 -14.75
C TRP A 8 8.87 -11.61 -14.00
N GLU A 9 9.67 -12.69 -13.95
CA GLU A 9 9.32 -13.87 -13.14
C GLU A 9 9.36 -13.53 -11.64
N ALA A 10 10.30 -12.67 -11.22
CA ALA A 10 10.39 -12.20 -9.84
C ALA A 10 9.18 -11.36 -9.39
N VAL A 11 8.42 -10.81 -10.34
CA VAL A 11 7.23 -9.96 -10.10
C VAL A 11 5.97 -10.53 -10.76
N ARG A 12 5.98 -11.82 -11.11
CA ARG A 12 4.92 -12.47 -11.89
C ARG A 12 3.53 -12.32 -11.26
N ALA A 13 3.44 -12.49 -9.95
CA ALA A 13 2.19 -12.33 -9.22
C ALA A 13 1.60 -10.91 -9.35
N PHE A 14 2.45 -9.87 -9.36
CA PHE A 14 2.03 -8.48 -9.53
C PHE A 14 1.57 -8.20 -10.95
N ARG A 15 2.29 -8.74 -11.95
CA ARG A 15 1.86 -8.65 -13.36
C ARG A 15 0.50 -9.31 -13.53
N GLU A 16 0.31 -10.54 -13.05
CA GLU A 16 -0.95 -11.26 -13.19
C GLU A 16 -2.13 -10.53 -12.54
N ARG A 17 -1.90 -9.83 -11.42
CA ARG A 17 -2.91 -8.94 -10.82
C ARG A 17 -3.23 -7.76 -11.72
N SER A 18 -2.20 -7.07 -12.22
CA SER A 18 -2.37 -5.93 -13.12
C SER A 18 -3.08 -6.31 -14.42
N LEU A 19 -2.74 -7.45 -15.03
CA LEU A 19 -3.40 -8.00 -16.22
C LEU A 19 -4.90 -8.24 -16.01
N ARG A 20 -5.31 -8.51 -14.77
CA ARG A 20 -6.72 -8.69 -14.40
C ARG A 20 -7.42 -7.39 -14.02
N GLY A 21 -6.79 -6.23 -14.21
CA GLY A 21 -7.35 -4.94 -13.83
C GLY A 21 -7.40 -4.72 -12.32
N MET A 22 -6.51 -5.36 -11.55
CA MET A 22 -6.45 -5.19 -10.10
C MET A 22 -5.22 -4.37 -9.69
N ASN A 23 -5.39 -3.59 -8.61
CA ASN A 23 -4.31 -2.91 -7.91
C ASN A 23 -3.23 -3.89 -7.43
N LEU A 24 -1.99 -3.42 -7.44
CA LEU A 24 -0.82 -4.12 -6.91
C LEU A 24 -0.99 -4.38 -5.42
N LEU A 25 -1.38 -3.34 -4.69
CA LEU A 25 -1.58 -3.41 -3.26
C LEU A 25 -2.94 -4.02 -2.93
N ARG A 26 -2.93 -4.79 -1.85
CA ARG A 26 -4.11 -5.40 -1.26
C ARG A 26 -4.44 -4.64 0.01
N GLY A 27 -5.70 -4.21 0.10
CA GLY A 27 -6.25 -3.61 1.31
C GLY A 27 -6.73 -4.66 2.31
N VAL A 28 -6.99 -4.20 3.53
CA VAL A 28 -7.68 -4.97 4.57
C VAL A 28 -8.99 -4.26 4.91
N VAL A 29 -9.99 -5.02 5.32
CA VAL A 29 -11.26 -4.43 5.79
C VAL A 29 -11.06 -3.98 7.22
N LEU A 30 -11.14 -2.67 7.46
CA LEU A 30 -10.96 -2.09 8.79
C LEU A 30 -12.31 -1.73 9.38
N LYS A 31 -12.47 -1.98 10.69
CA LYS A 31 -13.62 -1.47 11.44
C LYS A 31 -13.68 0.06 11.28
N GLY A 32 -14.84 0.59 10.94
CA GLY A 32 -15.05 2.03 10.69
C GLY A 32 -14.84 2.49 9.24
N HIS A 33 -14.30 1.64 8.35
CA HIS A 33 -14.06 2.00 6.94
C HIS A 33 -15.02 1.27 5.95
N GLY A 34 -16.15 0.78 6.45
CA GLY A 34 -17.12 0.01 5.66
C GLY A 34 -16.61 -1.40 5.31
N LEU A 35 -17.21 -2.01 4.29
CA LEU A 35 -16.87 -3.36 3.84
C LEU A 35 -15.75 -3.39 2.77
N SER A 36 -15.35 -2.21 2.28
CA SER A 36 -14.34 -2.09 1.23
C SER A 36 -12.93 -2.24 1.81
N PRO A 37 -12.06 -3.05 1.20
CA PRO A 37 -10.68 -3.18 1.63
C PRO A 37 -9.92 -1.87 1.39
N VAL A 38 -9.22 -1.37 2.41
CA VAL A 38 -8.44 -0.12 2.33
C VAL A 38 -6.97 -0.42 2.58
N VAL A 39 -6.10 0.31 1.87
CA VAL A 39 -4.65 0.27 2.09
C VAL A 39 -4.23 1.40 3.01
N VAL A 40 -3.77 1.04 4.21
CA VAL A 40 -3.33 1.98 5.25
C VAL A 40 -1.93 1.66 5.74
N GLY A 41 -1.32 2.60 6.46
CA GLY A 41 -0.02 2.42 7.09
C GLY A 41 -0.13 1.67 8.42
N ASN A 42 -0.30 0.34 8.39
CA ASN A 42 -0.29 -0.49 9.60
C ASN A 42 0.47 -1.81 9.38
N ILE A 43 0.69 -2.57 10.47
CA ILE A 43 1.43 -3.84 10.44
C ILE A 43 0.75 -4.85 9.50
N GLU A 44 -0.58 -4.92 9.51
CA GLU A 44 -1.32 -5.92 8.75
C GLU A 44 -1.23 -5.68 7.23
N CYS A 45 -1.46 -4.45 6.77
CA CYS A 45 -1.25 -4.06 5.38
C CYS A 45 0.20 -4.26 4.95
N CYS A 46 1.18 -3.86 5.78
CA CYS A 46 2.60 -4.04 5.44
C CYS A 46 2.97 -5.52 5.31
N ARG A 47 2.41 -6.39 6.15
CA ARG A 47 2.59 -7.84 6.07
C ARG A 47 1.96 -8.39 4.78
N LEU A 48 0.72 -7.99 4.50
CA LEU A 48 -0.04 -8.43 3.33
C LEU A 48 0.64 -8.03 2.00
N ASN A 49 1.30 -6.87 1.97
CA ASN A 49 1.96 -6.32 0.79
C ASN A 49 3.50 -6.43 0.86
N SER A 50 4.01 -7.33 1.70
CA SER A 50 5.44 -7.40 2.02
C SER A 50 6.34 -7.63 0.80
N ASP A 51 5.90 -8.41 -0.20
CA ASP A 51 6.69 -8.67 -1.39
C ASP A 51 6.88 -7.41 -2.28
N VAL A 52 5.82 -6.60 -2.42
CA VAL A 52 5.89 -5.32 -3.16
C VAL A 52 6.81 -4.35 -2.42
N LEU A 53 6.60 -4.23 -1.10
CA LEU A 53 7.40 -3.36 -0.25
C LEU A 53 8.86 -3.77 -0.23
N ALA A 54 9.15 -5.08 -0.17
CA ALA A 54 10.51 -5.60 -0.22
C ALA A 54 11.21 -5.24 -1.53
N THR A 55 10.49 -5.29 -2.66
CA THR A 55 11.03 -4.91 -3.97
C THR A 55 11.44 -3.43 -3.98
N ILE A 56 10.55 -2.55 -3.53
CA ILE A 56 10.80 -1.09 -3.49
C ILE A 56 11.91 -0.76 -2.50
N LEU A 57 11.85 -1.33 -1.29
CA LEU A 57 12.86 -1.07 -0.26
C LEU A 57 14.22 -1.62 -0.64
N LYS A 58 14.30 -2.71 -1.39
CA LYS A 58 15.56 -3.19 -1.94
C LYS A 58 16.18 -2.19 -2.93
N ILE A 59 15.37 -1.58 -3.80
CA ILE A 59 15.82 -0.53 -4.74
C ILE A 59 16.32 0.69 -3.95
N MET A 60 15.51 1.16 -2.99
CA MET A 60 15.89 2.27 -2.10
C MET A 60 17.19 1.95 -1.35
N ALA A 61 17.31 0.74 -0.81
CA ALA A 61 18.52 0.29 -0.15
C ALA A 61 19.70 0.27 -1.12
N ASP A 62 19.49 -0.18 -2.35
CA ASP A 62 20.57 -0.26 -3.33
C ASP A 62 21.12 1.09 -3.75
N GLU A 63 20.26 2.10 -3.82
CA GLU A 63 20.59 3.50 -4.08
C GLU A 63 21.05 4.28 -2.84
N GLY A 64 20.98 3.69 -1.64
CA GLY A 64 21.28 4.39 -0.38
C GLY A 64 20.25 5.47 -0.03
N CYS A 65 19.01 5.30 -0.47
CA CYS A 65 17.92 6.24 -0.21
C CYS A 65 17.14 5.84 1.04
N ILE A 66 17.04 6.76 2.01
CA ILE A 66 16.23 6.60 3.24
C ILE A 66 14.95 7.45 3.22
N PHE A 67 14.77 8.25 2.18
CA PHE A 67 13.63 9.15 2.03
C PHE A 67 12.52 8.45 1.28
N ILE A 68 11.27 8.64 1.73
CA ILE A 68 10.13 8.10 1.02
C ILE A 68 9.87 8.99 -0.19
N PRO A 69 9.85 8.44 -1.41
CA PRO A 69 9.55 9.23 -2.60
C PRO A 69 8.20 9.95 -2.48
N LYS A 70 8.11 11.14 -3.07
CA LYS A 70 6.85 11.89 -3.15
C LYS A 70 5.79 11.05 -3.87
N VAL A 71 4.53 11.22 -3.48
CA VAL A 71 3.44 10.35 -3.95
C VAL A 71 3.32 10.33 -5.48
N PHE A 72 3.51 11.47 -6.16
CA PHE A 72 3.44 11.53 -7.63
C PHE A 72 4.51 10.69 -8.33
N LEU A 73 5.69 10.51 -7.72
CA LEU A 73 6.74 9.63 -8.24
C LEU A 73 6.33 8.16 -8.10
N LEU A 74 5.75 7.80 -6.95
CA LEU A 74 5.22 6.45 -6.71
C LEU A 74 4.06 6.14 -7.66
N GLN A 75 3.16 7.10 -7.87
CA GLN A 75 2.06 6.99 -8.83
C GLN A 75 2.57 6.81 -10.26
N GLY A 76 3.57 7.61 -10.68
CA GLY A 76 4.21 7.45 -11.99
C GLY A 76 4.82 6.07 -12.18
N ALA A 77 5.55 5.55 -11.19
CA ALA A 77 6.11 4.20 -11.23
C ALA A 77 5.03 3.11 -11.30
N CYS A 78 3.94 3.25 -10.54
CA CYS A 78 2.81 2.31 -10.59
C CYS A 78 2.11 2.37 -11.95
N LEU A 79 1.95 3.56 -12.52
CA LEU A 79 1.36 3.76 -13.85
C LEU A 79 2.19 3.06 -14.94
N GLU A 80 3.50 3.26 -14.93
CA GLU A 80 4.41 2.58 -15.85
C GLU A 80 4.35 1.07 -15.67
N PHE A 81 4.39 0.58 -14.42
CA PHE A 81 4.26 -0.85 -14.14
C PHE A 81 2.98 -1.43 -14.72
N HIS A 82 1.82 -0.84 -14.43
CA HIS A 82 0.53 -1.33 -14.91
C HIS A 82 0.43 -1.29 -16.44
N ARG A 83 0.92 -0.22 -17.06
CA ARG A 83 0.98 -0.07 -18.51
C ARG A 83 1.83 -1.18 -19.14
N HIS A 84 3.03 -1.41 -18.61
CA HIS A 84 3.90 -2.48 -19.11
C HIS A 84 3.29 -3.85 -18.88
N ALA A 85 2.67 -4.05 -17.71
CA ALA A 85 2.02 -5.30 -17.37
C ALA A 85 0.80 -5.63 -18.23
N GLY A 86 0.29 -4.70 -19.05
CA GLY A 86 -0.86 -4.92 -19.91
C GLY A 86 -2.19 -4.77 -19.16
N TYR A 87 -2.29 -3.78 -18.28
CA TYR A 87 -3.55 -3.47 -17.59
C TYR A 87 -4.69 -3.27 -18.61
N PRO A 88 -5.84 -3.94 -18.43
CA PRO A 88 -6.83 -4.12 -19.49
C PRO A 88 -7.65 -2.86 -19.80
N ASP A 89 -7.89 -2.00 -18.82
CA ASP A 89 -8.72 -0.81 -18.97
C ASP A 89 -7.89 0.47 -18.86
N ALA A 90 -7.76 1.18 -19.98
CA ALA A 90 -7.01 2.43 -20.06
C ALA A 90 -7.68 3.58 -19.29
N LEU A 91 -8.99 3.55 -19.08
CA LEU A 91 -9.72 4.62 -18.38
C LEU A 91 -9.50 4.54 -16.87
N SER A 92 -9.53 3.34 -16.28
CA SER A 92 -9.27 3.15 -14.84
C SER A 92 -7.79 3.02 -14.48
N LEU A 93 -6.89 2.91 -15.46
CA LEU A 93 -5.45 2.77 -15.23
C LEU A 93 -4.88 3.87 -14.32
N GLY A 94 -5.27 5.13 -14.54
CA GLY A 94 -4.84 6.25 -13.72
C GLY A 94 -5.32 6.14 -12.27
N GLN A 95 -6.53 5.64 -12.06
CA GLN A 95 -7.10 5.44 -10.73
C GLN A 95 -6.40 4.30 -9.97
N ALA A 96 -6.06 3.20 -10.66
CA ALA A 96 -5.29 2.10 -10.08
C ALA A 96 -3.91 2.58 -9.62
N ALA A 97 -3.18 3.27 -10.51
CA ALA A 97 -1.87 3.84 -10.20
C ALA A 97 -1.92 4.88 -9.07
N TYR A 98 -2.96 5.72 -9.04
CA TYR A 98 -3.20 6.67 -7.96
C TYR A 98 -3.36 5.96 -6.61
N GLY A 99 -4.23 4.94 -6.57
CA GLY A 99 -4.50 4.16 -5.36
C GLY A 99 -3.27 3.44 -4.84
N ASP A 100 -2.51 2.79 -5.73
CA ASP A 100 -1.28 2.09 -5.36
C ASP A 100 -0.18 3.07 -4.90
N GLY A 101 -0.02 4.21 -5.56
CA GLY A 101 0.95 5.23 -5.16
C GLY A 101 0.72 5.76 -3.73
N TRP A 102 -0.53 6.05 -3.38
CA TRP A 102 -0.90 6.43 -2.00
C TRP A 102 -0.73 5.28 -1.01
N GLY A 103 -1.15 4.08 -1.39
CA GLY A 103 -1.00 2.90 -0.54
C GLY A 103 0.47 2.58 -0.23
N LEU A 104 1.37 2.80 -1.20
CA LEU A 104 2.81 2.67 -1.02
C LEU A 104 3.34 3.76 -0.07
N LYS A 105 2.99 5.03 -0.32
CA LYS A 105 3.42 6.16 0.53
C LYS A 105 3.09 5.91 2.00
N ARG A 106 1.84 5.54 2.31
CA ARG A 106 1.38 5.26 3.68
C ARG A 106 2.15 4.11 4.34
N GLN A 107 2.32 2.99 3.64
CA GLN A 107 3.02 1.82 4.18
C GLN A 107 4.52 2.07 4.36
N LEU A 108 5.17 2.78 3.42
CA LEU A 108 6.57 3.16 3.52
C LEU A 108 6.80 4.17 4.66
N ASN A 109 5.93 5.17 4.82
CA ASN A 109 5.96 6.10 5.95
C ASN A 109 5.80 5.35 7.28
N PHE A 110 4.86 4.39 7.36
CA PHE A 110 4.71 3.54 8.55
C PHE A 110 6.00 2.76 8.89
N LEU A 111 6.61 2.09 7.91
CA LEU A 111 7.85 1.34 8.10
C LEU A 111 9.02 2.24 8.51
N LYS A 112 9.17 3.41 7.87
CA LYS A 112 10.17 4.41 8.22
C LYS A 112 9.99 4.90 9.66
N ARG A 113 8.75 5.19 10.10
CA ARG A 113 8.46 5.55 11.51
C ARG A 113 8.87 4.43 12.47
N LYS A 114 8.60 3.16 12.14
CA LYS A 114 9.04 2.01 12.96
C LYS A 114 10.57 1.91 13.04
N TRP A 115 11.25 2.06 11.91
CA TRP A 115 12.71 2.09 11.82
C TRP A 115 13.32 3.22 12.65
N MET A 116 12.77 4.44 12.55
CA MET A 116 13.25 5.62 13.28
C MET A 116 13.12 5.47 14.79
N ARG A 117 12.00 4.91 15.27
CA ARG A 117 11.77 4.64 16.69
C ARG A 117 12.59 3.48 17.26
N LYS A 118 13.40 2.79 16.44
CA LYS A 118 14.14 1.56 16.80
C LYS A 118 13.25 0.48 17.41
N GLN A 119 11.97 0.47 17.06
CA GLN A 119 11.03 -0.56 17.51
C GLN A 119 11.23 -1.79 16.63
N THR A 120 11.53 -2.93 17.25
CA THR A 120 11.60 -4.20 16.50
C THR A 120 10.18 -4.73 16.31
N PRO A 121 9.65 -4.81 15.07
CA PRO A 121 8.34 -5.38 14.84
C PRO A 121 8.30 -6.84 15.29
N ARG A 122 7.20 -7.24 15.94
CA ARG A 122 6.96 -8.65 16.31
C ARG A 122 6.87 -9.52 15.04
N ASP A 123 6.18 -9.01 14.02
CA ASP A 123 6.03 -9.69 12.73
C ASP A 123 7.36 -9.82 11.97
N ARG A 124 7.66 -11.03 11.52
CA ARG A 124 8.93 -11.37 10.85
C ARG A 124 9.06 -10.68 9.48
N ALA A 125 7.97 -10.57 8.72
CA ALA A 125 8.01 -9.94 7.40
C ALA A 125 8.26 -8.43 7.57
N VAL A 126 7.50 -7.77 8.45
CA VAL A 126 7.67 -6.33 8.73
C VAL A 126 9.06 -6.03 9.28
N ARG A 127 9.62 -6.90 10.13
CA ARG A 127 11.01 -6.76 10.62
C ARG A 127 12.03 -6.78 9.48
N LYS A 128 11.87 -7.67 8.49
CA LYS A 128 12.75 -7.70 7.31
C LYS A 128 12.65 -6.40 6.50
N LEU A 129 11.45 -5.86 6.33
CA LEU A 129 11.24 -4.59 5.62
C LEU A 129 11.92 -3.42 6.36
N VAL A 130 11.79 -3.36 7.69
CA VAL A 130 12.49 -2.36 8.51
C VAL A 130 14.01 -2.49 8.40
N ALA A 131 14.55 -3.71 8.32
CA ALA A 131 15.99 -3.93 8.17
C ALA A 131 16.55 -3.44 6.82
N GLU A 132 15.74 -3.35 5.77
CA GLU A 132 16.18 -2.74 4.49
C GLU A 132 16.49 -1.24 4.65
N PHE A 133 15.81 -0.52 5.56
CA PHE A 133 16.20 0.85 5.88
C PHE A 133 17.56 0.94 6.58
N ASP A 134 17.92 -0.04 7.42
CA ASP A 134 19.27 -0.10 8.01
C ASP A 134 20.33 -0.33 6.92
N ARG A 135 20.05 -1.19 5.94
CA ARG A 135 20.92 -1.39 4.78
C ARG A 135 21.04 -0.13 3.93
N ALA A 136 19.92 0.53 3.63
CA ALA A 136 19.89 1.80 2.91
C ALA A 136 20.72 2.88 3.61
N TYR A 137 20.53 3.01 4.93
CA TYR A 137 21.28 3.94 5.76
C TYR A 137 22.77 3.60 5.83
N GLY A 138 23.12 2.32 5.86
CA GLY A 138 24.51 1.87 5.78
C GLY A 138 25.20 2.32 4.49
N LYS A 139 24.53 2.17 3.35
CA LYS A 139 25.01 2.64 2.04
C LYS A 139 25.08 4.16 1.95
N LEU A 140 24.06 4.87 2.43
CA LEU A 140 24.07 6.34 2.53
C LEU A 140 25.28 6.81 3.34
N ARG A 141 25.50 6.21 4.52
CA ARG A 141 26.61 6.54 5.41
C ARG A 141 27.97 6.33 4.76
N GLN A 142 28.11 5.28 3.94
CA GLN A 142 29.34 5.04 3.16
C GLN A 142 29.55 6.12 2.09
N ALA A 143 28.48 6.59 1.45
CA ALA A 143 28.54 7.57 0.37
C ALA A 143 28.80 9.00 0.85
N VAL A 144 28.11 9.46 1.90
CA VAL A 144 28.16 10.87 2.34
C VAL A 144 28.86 11.08 3.68
N GLY A 145 29.27 10.00 4.35
CA GLY A 145 29.85 10.04 5.69
C GLY A 145 28.83 10.14 6.82
N ASP A 146 29.27 9.82 8.03
CA ASP A 146 28.40 9.63 9.20
C ASP A 146 27.70 10.90 9.68
N ARG A 147 28.36 12.06 9.58
CA ARG A 147 27.78 13.34 9.98
C ARG A 147 26.58 13.72 9.11
N ILE A 148 26.74 13.64 7.79
CA ILE A 148 25.68 14.02 6.84
C ILE A 148 24.55 12.99 6.89
N ALA A 149 24.87 11.69 6.93
CA ALA A 149 23.85 10.64 7.04
C ALA A 149 22.97 10.81 8.30
N ARG A 150 23.58 11.13 9.46
CA ARG A 150 22.83 11.41 10.69
C ARG A 150 21.91 12.62 10.56
N ALA A 151 22.38 13.70 9.95
CA ALA A 151 21.57 14.90 9.72
C ALA A 151 20.39 14.63 8.78
N LEU A 152 20.61 13.88 7.70
CA LEU A 152 19.59 13.47 6.75
C LEU A 152 18.54 12.55 7.38
N ARG A 153 18.97 11.62 8.25
CA ARG A 153 18.05 10.77 9.01
C ARG A 153 17.16 11.56 9.95
N ALA A 154 17.70 12.58 10.62
CA ALA A 154 16.94 13.42 11.56
C ALA A 154 15.93 14.35 10.87
N ARG A 155 16.25 14.87 9.67
CA ARG A 155 15.37 15.77 8.90
C ARG A 155 14.16 15.11 8.25
N GLY A 156 14.14 13.77 8.18
CA GLY A 156 13.10 13.05 7.47
C GLY A 156 11.68 13.19 8.03
N ASP A 157 11.47 13.85 9.17
CA ASP A 157 10.15 14.07 9.78
C ASP A 157 9.47 15.36 9.30
N GLU A 158 10.17 16.31 8.68
CA GLU A 158 9.63 17.66 8.38
C GLU A 158 8.82 17.77 7.07
N ASP A 159 8.86 16.76 6.19
CA ASP A 159 8.17 16.77 4.88
C ASP A 159 6.89 15.90 4.85
N ASP A 160 6.46 15.35 5.99
CA ASP A 160 5.34 14.40 6.10
C ASP A 160 4.07 15.02 6.76
N ASP A 161 3.90 16.34 6.71
CA ASP A 161 2.76 17.09 7.29
C ASP A 161 1.38 16.78 6.65
N ASP A 162 1.31 15.94 5.61
CA ASP A 162 0.06 15.57 4.91
C ASP A 162 -0.64 14.32 5.47
N ASP A 163 -0.01 13.59 6.41
CA ASP A 163 -0.59 12.36 7.00
C ASP A 163 -1.13 12.63 8.41
N VAL A 164 -2.40 13.09 8.52
CA VAL A 164 -3.15 13.05 9.79
C VAL A 164 -3.20 11.60 10.27
N ASP A 165 -2.50 11.31 11.39
CA ASP A 165 -2.52 10.01 12.05
C ASP A 165 -3.86 9.87 12.82
N PRO A 166 -4.78 8.96 12.44
CA PRO A 166 -6.01 8.76 13.20
C PRO A 166 -5.80 7.96 14.51
N GLU A 167 -4.55 7.63 14.86
CA GLU A 167 -4.22 6.87 16.08
C GLU A 167 -3.48 7.76 17.10
N ALA A 168 -4.09 8.90 17.44
CA ALA A 168 -3.90 9.54 18.73
C ALA A 168 -5.15 9.27 19.58
N ASP A 169 -4.93 8.60 20.70
CA ASP A 169 -5.86 8.42 21.83
C ASP A 169 -7.03 7.43 21.63
N VAL A 170 -6.71 6.13 21.69
CA VAL A 170 -7.58 5.17 22.40
C VAL A 170 -6.87 4.79 23.69
N ASP A 171 -6.80 5.77 24.61
CA ASP A 171 -6.43 5.50 25.99
C ASP A 171 -7.52 4.59 26.57
N SER A 172 -7.13 3.37 26.96
CA SER A 172 -8.04 2.46 27.64
C SER A 172 -8.29 3.02 29.02
N ASP A 173 -9.49 3.55 29.23
CA ASP A 173 -10.06 3.84 30.55
C ASP A 173 -9.87 2.64 31.48
N GLN A 174 -8.88 2.74 32.36
CA GLN A 174 -8.72 1.86 33.50
C GLN A 174 -8.82 2.74 34.74
N PRO A 175 -9.92 2.69 35.52
CA PRO A 175 -9.99 3.45 36.75
C PRO A 175 -9.05 2.81 37.77
N ARG A 176 -7.95 3.53 38.04
CA ARG A 176 -7.16 3.36 39.26
C ARG A 176 -7.86 4.11 40.38
N ASN A 177 -8.13 3.38 41.46
CA ASN A 177 -8.01 3.74 42.87
C ASN A 177 -8.77 2.66 43.66
N ALA A 178 -8.44 2.23 44.87
CA ALA A 178 -7.30 2.31 45.78
C ALA A 178 -7.91 1.71 47.06
N ASP A 179 -7.26 0.72 47.70
CA ASP A 179 -7.22 0.53 49.16
C ASP A 179 -6.65 -0.87 49.50
N GLY A 180 -5.59 -0.88 50.31
CA GLY A 180 -5.16 -2.10 51.04
C GLY A 180 -6.03 -2.31 52.29
N PRO A 181 -5.66 -3.18 53.27
CA PRO A 181 -4.39 -3.89 53.43
C PRO A 181 -4.51 -5.37 53.92
N SER A 182 -3.35 -6.01 54.09
CA SER A 182 -3.01 -7.00 55.15
C SER A 182 -3.13 -8.52 54.92
N SER A 183 -2.07 -9.19 55.39
CA SER A 183 -1.94 -10.55 55.94
C SER A 183 -1.47 -11.72 55.06
N LYS A 184 -0.17 -12.03 55.28
CA LYS A 184 0.46 -13.31 55.65
C LYS A 184 -0.21 -14.65 55.25
N ASN A 185 0.58 -15.51 54.60
CA ASN A 185 0.93 -16.91 54.94
C ASN A 185 1.45 -17.57 53.64
N ASP A 186 2.74 -17.94 53.56
CA ASP A 186 3.34 -19.24 53.92
C ASP A 186 3.12 -20.38 52.91
N GLU A 187 4.21 -21.12 52.70
CA GLU A 187 4.35 -22.46 52.11
C GLU A 187 4.19 -22.72 50.58
N ALA A 188 5.32 -23.11 49.97
CA ALA A 188 5.41 -24.10 48.88
C ALA A 188 5.10 -25.52 49.44
N PRO A 189 5.01 -26.66 48.68
CA PRO A 189 5.60 -26.92 47.37
C PRO A 189 4.86 -27.96 46.44
N VAL A 190 5.57 -28.35 45.35
CA VAL A 190 5.52 -29.59 44.52
C VAL A 190 4.27 -29.99 43.71
N ALA A 191 4.48 -30.22 42.40
CA ALA A 191 4.47 -31.58 41.82
C ALA A 191 4.96 -31.58 40.36
N SER A 192 6.06 -32.30 40.12
CA SER A 192 6.49 -32.80 38.81
C SER A 192 5.55 -33.92 38.35
N ILE A 193 5.22 -33.99 37.05
CA ILE A 193 5.01 -35.27 36.37
C ILE A 193 5.41 -35.14 34.88
N SER A 194 6.34 -36.00 34.47
CA SER A 194 6.77 -36.27 33.10
C SER A 194 5.93 -37.38 32.45
N GLU A 195 6.11 -37.56 31.13
CA GLU A 195 5.95 -38.76 30.26
C GLU A 195 5.23 -38.34 28.96
N GLU A 196 5.96 -38.20 27.84
CA GLU A 196 6.39 -39.24 26.88
C GLU A 196 5.26 -40.09 26.29
N MET A 197 5.08 -39.98 24.96
CA MET A 197 4.98 -41.11 24.03
C MET A 197 4.68 -40.59 22.60
N GLU A 198 5.68 -40.67 21.72
CA GLU A 198 5.42 -41.07 20.31
C GLU A 198 5.13 -42.58 20.29
N PRO A 199 4.52 -43.14 19.21
CA PRO A 199 5.39 -43.69 18.16
C PRO A 199 4.79 -43.78 16.72
N THR A 200 5.71 -43.75 15.74
CA THR A 200 5.86 -44.61 14.53
C THR A 200 4.82 -44.71 13.38
N LEU A 201 5.33 -44.34 12.18
CA LEU A 201 5.57 -45.12 10.92
C LEU A 201 4.47 -45.64 9.97
N ALA A 202 4.89 -45.65 8.68
CA ALA A 202 4.43 -46.34 7.46
C ALA A 202 3.23 -45.72 6.71
N SER A 203 3.32 -45.23 5.46
CA SER A 203 3.87 -45.71 4.17
C SER A 203 2.90 -46.60 3.37
N THR A 204 2.29 -46.04 2.31
CA THR A 204 1.76 -46.71 1.09
C THR A 204 1.63 -45.62 0.00
N SER A 205 2.47 -45.59 -1.03
CA SER A 205 2.43 -46.32 -2.31
C SER A 205 1.50 -45.71 -3.37
N ALA A 206 2.04 -45.70 -4.60
CA ALA A 206 1.66 -44.95 -5.79
C ALA A 206 0.41 -45.44 -6.55
N ALA A 207 -0.21 -44.55 -7.35
CA ALA A 207 -0.58 -44.79 -8.76
C ALA A 207 -1.32 -43.57 -9.39
N LEU A 208 -0.80 -43.10 -10.53
CA LEU A 208 -1.50 -42.50 -11.68
C LEU A 208 -1.23 -43.46 -12.87
N PRO A 209 -1.86 -43.36 -14.06
CA PRO A 209 -2.92 -42.47 -14.53
C PRO A 209 -4.10 -43.24 -15.18
N ASP A 210 -5.15 -42.55 -15.65
CA ASP A 210 -5.73 -42.96 -16.95
C ASP A 210 -6.38 -41.78 -17.70
N GLU A 211 -6.24 -41.86 -19.01
CA GLU A 211 -6.41 -40.85 -20.04
C GLU A 211 -7.70 -41.15 -20.82
N VAL A 212 -8.70 -40.25 -20.83
CA VAL A 212 -9.77 -40.27 -21.85
C VAL A 212 -10.24 -38.83 -22.15
N THR A 213 -10.02 -38.39 -23.38
CA THR A 213 -10.74 -37.33 -24.11
C THR A 213 -11.22 -37.92 -25.45
N PRO A 214 -12.08 -37.28 -26.29
CA PRO A 214 -12.97 -36.12 -26.09
C PRO A 214 -14.39 -36.24 -26.73
N ALA A 215 -15.18 -35.16 -26.59
CA ALA A 215 -16.24 -34.63 -27.48
C ALA A 215 -17.67 -35.25 -27.43
N PRO A 216 -18.77 -34.54 -27.78
CA PRO A 216 -18.85 -33.36 -28.65
C PRO A 216 -19.75 -32.16 -28.18
N VAL A 217 -19.57 -31.06 -28.92
CA VAL A 217 -20.38 -29.83 -28.98
C VAL A 217 -21.66 -30.08 -29.80
N PRO A 218 -22.74 -29.30 -29.58
CA PRO A 218 -23.56 -28.83 -30.69
C PRO A 218 -23.69 -27.29 -30.74
N GLU A 219 -23.61 -26.78 -31.97
CA GLU A 219 -23.85 -25.41 -32.44
C GLU A 219 -25.36 -25.06 -32.57
N GLU A 220 -25.61 -23.79 -32.95
CA GLU A 220 -26.85 -23.16 -33.43
C GLU A 220 -27.90 -22.80 -32.36
N GLY A 221 -28.49 -21.61 -32.32
CA GLY A 221 -28.51 -20.46 -33.23
C GLY A 221 -29.71 -19.56 -32.84
N ALA A 222 -29.81 -18.42 -33.52
CA ALA A 222 -30.96 -17.51 -33.62
C ALA A 222 -31.16 -16.41 -32.54
N ALA A 223 -30.93 -15.18 -33.01
CA ALA A 223 -31.49 -13.93 -32.51
C ALA A 223 -33.02 -13.90 -32.65
N VAL A 224 -33.70 -13.32 -31.65
CA VAL A 224 -35.11 -12.93 -31.74
C VAL A 224 -35.33 -11.63 -30.95
N ASN A 225 -35.48 -10.51 -31.67
CA ASN A 225 -36.33 -9.40 -31.27
C ASN A 225 -37.66 -9.55 -32.04
N PRO A 226 -38.80 -9.28 -31.40
CA PRO A 226 -39.68 -8.21 -31.91
C PRO A 226 -40.17 -7.33 -30.74
N ASP A 227 -40.02 -6.00 -30.78
CA ASP A 227 -40.86 -4.97 -31.46
C ASP A 227 -42.16 -4.63 -30.66
N PRO A 228 -42.83 -3.50 -30.91
CA PRO A 228 -42.88 -2.34 -30.01
C PRO A 228 -44.32 -1.97 -29.59
N GLU A 229 -44.46 -0.82 -28.92
CA GLU A 229 -45.69 -0.03 -28.68
C GLU A 229 -46.52 -0.24 -27.40
N ALA A 230 -46.96 0.94 -26.91
CA ALA A 230 -48.02 1.25 -25.96
C ALA A 230 -47.76 0.99 -24.46
N HIS A 231 -47.22 1.99 -23.78
CA HIS A 231 -48.09 2.93 -23.03
C HIS A 231 -47.34 4.25 -22.73
N GLU A 232 -47.76 5.32 -23.41
CA GLU A 232 -47.81 6.70 -22.91
C GLU A 232 -48.60 6.68 -21.57
N GLU A 233 -48.44 7.54 -20.57
CA GLU A 233 -48.14 8.96 -20.53
C GLU A 233 -47.99 9.33 -19.04
N ALA A 234 -46.95 10.07 -18.64
CA ALA A 234 -46.97 10.95 -17.47
C ALA A 234 -45.74 11.88 -17.49
N LEU A 235 -45.93 13.04 -18.11
CA LEU A 235 -45.05 14.21 -18.04
C LEU A 235 -44.85 14.68 -16.60
N ALA A 236 -43.59 14.91 -16.21
CA ALA A 236 -43.19 16.11 -15.47
C ALA A 236 -41.66 16.27 -15.46
N GLY A 237 -41.16 17.30 -16.15
CA GLY A 237 -39.87 17.95 -15.82
C GLY A 237 -38.68 17.59 -16.71
N ASN A 238 -38.66 18.12 -17.94
CA ASN A 238 -37.43 18.31 -18.70
C ASN A 238 -36.71 19.56 -18.16
N PRO A 239 -35.44 19.50 -17.72
CA PRO A 239 -34.61 20.70 -17.65
C PRO A 239 -33.87 20.93 -18.98
N ASP A 240 -33.95 22.18 -19.45
CA ASP A 240 -33.28 22.73 -20.62
C ASP A 240 -31.76 22.43 -20.70
N PRO A 241 -31.18 22.22 -21.91
CA PRO A 241 -29.75 22.01 -22.10
C PRO A 241 -29.00 23.35 -22.28
N LYS A 242 -29.08 24.25 -21.30
CA LYS A 242 -28.45 25.59 -21.36
C LYS A 242 -27.80 26.09 -20.06
N SER A 243 -27.19 25.22 -19.25
CA SER A 243 -26.49 25.64 -18.02
C SER A 243 -25.07 25.09 -17.82
N HIS A 244 -24.44 24.53 -18.86
CA HIS A 244 -23.07 23.99 -18.77
C HIS A 244 -21.99 24.87 -19.42
N GLU A 245 -22.13 26.19 -19.34
CA GLU A 245 -21.12 27.13 -19.88
C GLU A 245 -20.67 28.20 -18.88
N GLU A 246 -20.70 27.90 -17.58
CA GLU A 246 -20.28 28.84 -16.53
C GLU A 246 -19.31 28.17 -15.53
N ALA A 247 -18.13 27.72 -15.99
CA ALA A 247 -17.08 27.23 -15.08
C ALA A 247 -15.65 27.28 -15.65
N LEU A 248 -15.32 28.24 -16.52
CA LEU A 248 -13.95 28.44 -17.04
C LEU A 248 -13.50 29.90 -16.94
N MET A 249 -13.79 30.56 -15.82
CA MET A 249 -13.14 31.83 -15.48
C MET A 249 -11.84 31.52 -14.71
N PRO A 250 -10.68 32.08 -15.12
CA PRO A 250 -9.43 31.91 -14.40
C PRO A 250 -9.61 32.47 -12.98
N ARG A 251 -9.37 31.61 -11.99
CA ARG A 251 -9.44 31.97 -10.57
C ARG A 251 -8.44 33.09 -10.31
N GLU A 252 -8.92 34.24 -9.83
CA GLU A 252 -8.04 35.33 -9.42
C GLU A 252 -7.05 34.79 -8.36
N PRO A 253 -5.75 35.05 -8.52
CA PRO A 253 -4.75 34.56 -7.58
C PRO A 253 -5.06 35.13 -6.21
N THR A 254 -5.14 34.24 -5.22
CA THR A 254 -5.35 34.64 -3.84
C THR A 254 -4.15 35.44 -3.34
N ARG A 255 -4.33 36.22 -2.27
CA ARG A 255 -3.22 36.93 -1.62
C ARG A 255 -2.05 36.00 -1.27
N ASN A 256 -2.35 34.77 -0.85
CA ASN A 256 -1.34 33.75 -0.58
C ASN A 256 -0.59 33.31 -1.84
N ASP A 257 -1.28 33.20 -2.99
CA ASP A 257 -0.64 32.85 -4.27
C ASP A 257 0.33 33.94 -4.72
N LEU A 258 -0.03 35.21 -4.52
CA LEU A 258 0.82 36.36 -4.84
C LEU A 258 2.05 36.43 -3.91
N GLU A 259 1.87 36.17 -2.62
CA GLU A 259 2.97 36.13 -1.65
C GLU A 259 3.96 34.98 -1.95
N GLN A 260 3.46 33.81 -2.37
CA GLN A 260 4.31 32.72 -2.83
C GLN A 260 5.06 33.05 -4.13
N GLN A 261 4.39 33.69 -5.09
CA GLN A 261 5.04 34.12 -6.35
C GLN A 261 6.15 35.14 -6.11
N LEU A 262 5.95 36.10 -5.19
CA LEU A 262 6.97 37.07 -4.79
C LEU A 262 8.19 36.36 -4.18
N ARG A 263 7.97 35.41 -3.27
CA ARG A 263 9.06 34.66 -2.63
C ARG A 263 9.86 33.83 -3.64
N ILE A 264 9.20 33.25 -4.63
CA ILE A 264 9.87 32.52 -5.72
C ILE A 264 10.71 33.48 -6.58
N LEU A 265 10.23 34.70 -6.83
CA LEU A 265 10.98 35.69 -7.60
C LEU A 265 12.20 36.21 -6.84
N GLU A 266 12.08 36.42 -5.53
CA GLU A 266 13.21 36.81 -4.66
C GLU A 266 14.32 35.75 -4.67
N LEU A 267 13.96 34.47 -4.49
CA LEU A 267 14.91 33.36 -4.54
C LEU A 267 15.59 33.24 -5.92
N LYS A 268 14.86 33.49 -7.01
CA LYS A 268 15.43 33.51 -8.36
C LYS A 268 16.38 34.69 -8.58
N LEU A 269 16.12 35.84 -7.96
CA LEU A 269 17.01 37.00 -8.03
C LEU A 269 18.28 36.79 -7.20
N GLU A 270 18.16 36.19 -6.03
CA GLU A 270 19.29 35.85 -5.17
C GLU A 270 20.19 34.78 -5.81
N ALA A 271 19.60 33.75 -6.42
CA ALA A 271 20.34 32.74 -7.18
C ALA A 271 21.07 33.27 -8.41
N LYS A 272 20.68 34.44 -8.94
CA LYS A 272 21.39 35.12 -10.05
C LYS A 272 22.52 36.04 -9.58
N ARG A 273 22.61 36.33 -8.27
CA ARG A 273 23.65 37.18 -7.68
C ARG A 273 24.83 36.38 -7.12
N LEU A 274 24.67 35.07 -6.96
CA LEU A 274 25.71 34.09 -6.63
C LEU A 274 26.32 33.51 -7.91
#